data_AF-A0A960Y9C8-F1
#
_entry.id   AF-A0A960Y9C8-F1
#
_cell.length_a   1.000
_cell.length_b   1.000
_cell.length_c   1.000
_cell.angle_alpha   90.00
_cell.angle_beta   90.00
_cell.angle_gamma   90.00
#
_symmetry.space_group_name_H-M   'P 1'
#
loop_
_entity.id
_entity.type
_entity.pdbx_description
1 polymer ?
#
loop_
_entity_poly.entity_id
_entity_poly.type
_entity_poly.pdbx_seq_one_letter_code
_entity_poly.pdbx_strand_id
1 'polypeptide(L)' 'MGGISPAWADSATIDCRYRSAVEMAEKLRPLLGEGASVGVDAASNRVIVRGNAAVVRDARRIVRELDVDPQPITGYIQ' A
#
# COMPACT_ATOMS: atom_id res chain seq x y z
N MET A 1 15.58 11.75 -8.63
CA MET A 1 15.80 10.29 -8.49
C MET A 1 14.45 9.58 -8.39
N GLY A 2 13.73 9.43 -9.51
CA GLY A 2 12.51 8.62 -9.58
C GLY A 2 12.85 7.34 -10.30
N GLY A 3 12.80 6.21 -9.61
CA GLY A 3 13.23 4.92 -10.14
C GLY A 3 12.47 4.57 -11.42
N ILE A 4 13.22 4.38 -12.51
CA ILE A 4 12.73 3.77 -13.75
C ILE A 4 12.24 2.36 -13.41
N SER A 5 10.93 2.20 -13.21
CA SER A 5 10.34 0.87 -13.11
C SER A 5 10.61 0.17 -14.45
N PRO A 6 11.17 -1.05 -14.46
CA PRO A 6 11.46 -1.75 -15.71
C PRO A 6 10.17 -1.96 -16.51
N ALA A 7 10.27 -2.00 -17.84
CA ALA A 7 9.10 -2.12 -18.74
C ALA A 7 8.31 -3.43 -18.57
N TRP A 8 8.86 -4.43 -17.89
CA TRP A 8 8.18 -5.67 -17.50
C TRP A 8 7.51 -5.60 -16.13
N ALA A 9 7.64 -4.49 -15.39
CA ALA A 9 7.05 -4.37 -14.07
C ALA A 9 5.52 -4.28 -14.18
N ASP A 10 4.84 -5.26 -13.58
CA ASP A 10 3.42 -5.16 -13.29
C ASP A 10 3.17 -3.98 -12.35
N SER A 11 1.97 -3.41 -12.44
CA SER A 11 1.54 -2.36 -11.53
C SER A 11 0.14 -2.62 -11.01
N ALA A 12 -0.07 -2.27 -9.73
CA ALA A 12 -1.37 -2.30 -9.12
C ALA A 12 -1.63 -1.00 -8.38
N THR A 13 -2.83 -0.47 -8.56
CA THR A 13 -3.38 0.63 -7.78
C THR A 13 -4.30 0.05 -6.72
N ILE A 14 -4.11 0.46 -5.47
CA ILE A 14 -4.87 -0.02 -4.31
C ILE A 14 -5.45 1.20 -3.58
N ASP A 15 -6.77 1.22 -3.42
CA ASP A 15 -7.47 2.22 -2.62
C ASP A 15 -7.20 2.02 -1.12
N CYS A 16 -6.94 3.11 -0.39
CA CYS A 16 -6.86 3.10 1.07
C CYS A 16 -8.17 3.68 1.65
N ARG A 17 -8.85 2.93 2.51
CA ARG A 17 -10.15 3.31 3.09
C ARG A 17 -10.04 3.94 4.47
N TYR A 18 -9.18 3.40 5.32
CA TYR A 18 -9.11 3.79 6.74
C TYR A 18 -7.86 4.61 7.06
N ARG A 19 -6.82 4.53 6.22
CA ARG A 19 -5.58 5.29 6.37
C ARG A 19 -5.29 6.15 5.15
N SER A 20 -4.38 7.12 5.33
CA SER A 20 -3.83 7.88 4.20
C SER A 20 -2.91 7.00 3.36
N ALA A 21 -2.93 7.19 2.04
CA ALA A 21 -2.05 6.48 1.12
C ALA A 21 -0.57 6.80 1.36
N VAL A 22 -0.26 7.98 1.91
CA VAL A 22 1.10 8.37 2.30
C VAL A 22 1.60 7.47 3.44
N GLU A 23 0.84 7.37 4.53
CA GLU A 23 1.17 6.50 5.67
C GLU A 23 1.24 5.03 5.25
N MET A 24 0.32 4.61 4.37
CA MET A 24 0.32 3.25 3.83
C MET A 24 1.60 2.96 3.05
N ALA A 25 2.04 3.86 2.18
CA ALA A 25 3.26 3.67 1.41
C ALA A 25 4.52 3.64 2.28
N GLU A 26 4.60 4.47 3.32
CA GLU A 26 5.71 4.44 4.27
C GLU A 26 5.82 3.10 4.99
N LYS A 27 4.69 2.51 5.38
CA LYS A 27 4.65 1.18 6.01
C LYS A 27 4.89 0.05 5.02
N LEU A 28 4.43 0.20 3.78
CA LEU A 28 4.49 -0.83 2.76
C LEU A 28 5.90 -0.98 2.16
N ARG A 29 6.63 0.12 1.97
CA ARG A 29 8.00 0.14 1.42
C ARG A 29 8.97 -0.87 2.07
N PRO A 30 9.13 -0.92 3.40
CA PRO A 30 10.04 -1.88 4.03
C PRO A 30 9.57 -3.33 3.93
N LEU A 31 8.28 -3.58 3.62
CA LEU A 31 7.71 -4.93 3.55
C LEU A 31 7.82 -5.59 2.17
N LEU A 32 7.96 -4.80 1.10
CA LEU A 32 7.93 -5.30 -0.28
C LEU A 32 9.29 -5.76 -0.85
N GLY A 33 10.36 -5.67 -0.06
CA GLY A 33 11.69 -6.14 -0.46
C GLY A 33 12.31 -5.37 -1.63
N GLU A 34 13.48 -5.81 -2.09
CA GLU A 34 14.17 -5.20 -3.23
C GLU A 34 13.45 -5.49 -4.56
N GLY A 35 13.35 -4.48 -5.43
CA GLY A 35 12.67 -4.60 -6.73
C GLY A 35 11.21 -4.14 -6.75
N ALA A 36 10.67 -3.69 -5.61
CA ALA A 36 9.38 -3.02 -5.51
C ALA A 36 9.52 -1.49 -5.56
N SER A 37 8.64 -0.83 -6.31
CA SER A 37 8.50 0.62 -6.28
C SER A 37 7.11 1.00 -5.77
N VAL A 38 7.07 1.84 -4.74
CA VAL A 38 5.82 2.29 -4.11
C VAL A 38 5.66 3.80 -4.31
N GLY A 39 4.66 4.14 -5.13
CA GLY A 39 4.17 5.50 -5.35
C GLY A 39 2.85 5.76 -4.61
N VAL A 40 2.52 7.03 -4.47
CA VAL A 40 1.30 7.50 -3.81
C VAL A 40 0.57 8.45 -4.73
N ASP A 41 -0.73 8.23 -4.90
CA ASP A 41 -1.67 9.21 -5.43
C ASP A 41 -2.47 9.78 -4.27
N ALA A 42 -1.99 10.90 -3.73
CA ALA A 42 -2.61 11.56 -2.59
C ALA A 42 -3.95 12.21 -2.95
N ALA A 43 -4.18 12.57 -4.22
CA ALA A 43 -5.42 13.20 -4.65
C ALA A 43 -6.60 12.22 -4.57
N SER A 44 -6.35 10.94 -4.84
CA SER A 44 -7.37 9.87 -4.79
C SER A 44 -7.24 8.96 -3.55
N ASN A 45 -6.30 9.23 -2.65
CA ASN A 45 -5.94 8.36 -1.53
C ASN A 45 -5.62 6.91 -1.94
N ARG A 46 -4.75 6.75 -2.94
CA ARG A 46 -4.36 5.45 -3.50
C ARG A 46 -2.87 5.20 -3.41
N VAL A 47 -2.48 3.95 -3.18
CA VAL A 47 -1.10 3.50 -3.30
C VAL A 47 -0.90 2.78 -4.63
N ILE A 48 0.19 3.11 -5.31
CA ILE A 48 0.58 2.51 -6.58
C ILE A 48 1.82 1.67 -6.32
N VAL A 49 1.72 0.36 -6.56
CA VAL A 49 2.83 -0.58 -6.40
C VAL A 49 3.26 -1.04 -7.77
N ARG A 50 4.57 -1.07 -8.02
CA ARG A 50 5.17 -1.57 -9.26
C ARG A 50 6.25 -2.60 -8.93
N GLY A 51 6.27 -3.71 -9.65
CA GLY A 51 7.23 -4.80 -9.43
C GLY A 51 6.88 -6.02 -10.26
N ASN A 52 7.41 -7.19 -9.92
CA ASN A 52 6.93 -8.44 -10.53
C ASN A 52 5.53 -8.82 -9.98
N ALA A 53 4.89 -9.80 -10.61
CA ALA A 53 3.58 -10.29 -10.18
C ALA A 53 3.54 -10.74 -8.70
N ALA A 54 4.64 -11.28 -8.15
CA ALA A 54 4.73 -11.69 -6.76
C ALA A 54 4.68 -10.49 -5.80
N VAL A 55 5.47 -9.45 -6.08
CA VAL A 55 5.49 -8.18 -5.33
C VAL A 55 4.10 -7.54 -5.33
N VAL A 56 3.44 -7.48 -6.49
CA VAL A 56 2.09 -6.92 -6.61
C VAL A 56 1.07 -7.72 -5.80
N ARG A 57 1.13 -9.05 -5.84
CA ARG A 57 0.26 -9.93 -5.06
C ARG A 57 0.47 -9.73 -3.56
N ASP A 58 1.72 -9.70 -3.11
CA ASP A 58 2.07 -9.58 -1.71
C ASP A 58 1.70 -8.19 -1.17
N ALA A 59 1.91 -7.14 -1.97
CA ALA A 59 1.46 -5.79 -1.63
C ALA A 59 -0.05 -5.69 -1.45
N ARG A 60 -0.84 -6.32 -2.31
CA ARG A 60 -2.29 -6.35 -2.17
C ARG A 60 -2.72 -7.03 -0.89
N ARG A 61 -2.03 -8.10 -0.48
CA ARG A 61 -2.28 -8.80 0.78
C ARG A 61 -1.96 -7.91 1.97
N ILE A 62 -0.76 -7.33 2.00
CA ILE A 62 -0.28 -6.47 3.09
C ILE A 62 -1.18 -5.23 3.24
N VAL A 63 -1.50 -4.54 2.15
CA VAL A 63 -2.37 -3.35 2.22
C VAL A 63 -3.75 -3.70 2.77
N ARG A 64 -4.33 -4.85 2.40
CA ARG A 64 -5.60 -5.31 2.98
C ARG A 64 -5.51 -5.62 4.48
N GLU A 65 -4.37 -6.13 4.94
CA GLU A 65 -4.13 -6.41 6.37
C GLU A 65 -3.88 -5.12 7.18
N LEU A 66 -3.29 -4.09 6.56
CA LEU A 66 -3.00 -2.80 7.20
C LEU A 66 -4.15 -1.80 7.13
N ASP A 67 -4.96 -1.85 6.06
CA ASP A 67 -6.15 -1.03 5.81
C ASP A 67 -7.39 -1.65 6.46
N VAL A 68 -7.23 -2.03 7.73
CA VAL A 68 -8.31 -2.49 8.59
C VAL A 68 -8.84 -1.32 9.41
N ASP A 69 -10.16 -1.32 9.62
CA ASP A 69 -10.86 -0.37 10.47
C ASP A 69 -10.22 -0.37 11.88
N PRO A 70 -9.67 0.76 12.37
CA PRO A 70 -9.31 0.87 13.76
C PRO A 70 -10.61 0.73 14.55
N GLN A 71 -10.84 -0.46 15.11
CA GLN A 71 -12.09 -0.79 15.79
C GLN A 71 -12.59 0.39 16.61
N PRO A 72 -13.87 0.79 16.50
CA PRO A 72 -14.41 1.74 17.45
C PRO A 72 -14.25 1.10 18.82
N ILE A 73 -13.43 1.71 19.68
CA ILE A 73 -13.40 1.40 21.11
C ILE A 73 -14.79 1.79 21.61
N THR A 74 -15.74 0.85 21.51
CA THR A 74 -17.02 0.95 22.19
C THR A 74 -16.72 0.67 23.66
N GLY A 75 -16.24 1.71 24.34
CA GLY A 75 -16.14 1.73 25.79
C GLY A 75 -17.55 1.68 26.36
N TYR A 76 -18.03 0.47 26.65
CA TYR A 76 -19.14 0.26 27.58
C TYR A 76 -18.54 0.30 29.00
N ILE A 77 -18.42 1.50 29.56
CA ILE A 77 -18.42 1.69 31.00
C ILE A 77 -19.88 1.74 31.44
N GLN A 78 -20.36 0.64 32.01
CA GLN A 78 -21.54 0.61 32.89
C GLN A 78 -21.08 0.31 34.31
#